data_AF-A0A353D832-F1
#
_entry.id   AF-A0A353D832-F1
#
_cell.length_a   1.000
_cell.length_b   1.000
_cell.length_c   1.000
_cell.angle_alpha   90.00
_cell.angle_beta   90.00
_cell.angle_gamma   90.00
#
_symmetry.space_group_name_H-M   'P 1'
#
loop_
_entity.id
_entity.type
_entity.pdbx_description
1 polymer ?
#
loop_
_entity_poly.entity_id
_entity_poly.type
_entity_poly.pdbx_seq_one_letter_code
_entity_poly.pdbx_strand_id
1 'polypeptide(L)'
;CKGIMKYAQSGTVRLGGLICNSRKVDNEKEMIEELARQIGTQMIYFVPRDNMVQRAEINRKTVIEFDPKAEQADHYRNLATAIDGNDMFVIPKPLQIEALEKLLMDFGLMEAV
;
A
#
# COMPACT_ATOMS: atom_id res chain seq x y z
N CYS A 1 0.65 7.41 10.58
CA CYS A 1 -0.82 7.51 10.75
C CYS A 1 -1.30 8.34 11.95
N LYS A 2 -0.45 9.16 12.63
CA LYS A 2 -0.88 10.03 13.76
C LYS A 2 -2.00 11.02 13.37
N GLY A 3 -1.95 11.57 12.15
CA GLY A 3 -2.99 12.46 11.63
C GLY A 3 -4.35 11.79 11.47
N ILE A 4 -4.40 10.59 10.88
CA ILE A 4 -5.64 9.81 10.71
C ILE A 4 -6.27 9.51 12.07
N MET A 5 -5.47 9.08 13.05
CA MET A 5 -5.96 8.82 14.41
C MET A 5 -6.59 10.07 15.04
N LYS A 6 -5.96 11.25 14.90
CA LYS A 6 -6.48 12.52 15.43
C LYS A 6 -7.84 12.88 14.83
N TYR A 7 -8.02 12.72 13.52
CA TYR A 7 -9.29 13.01 12.84
C TYR A 7 -10.34 11.91 13.02
N ALA A 8 -9.92 10.67 13.24
CA ALA A 8 -10.83 9.57 13.51
C ALA A 8 -11.48 9.64 14.91
N GLN A 9 -10.80 10.27 15.88
CA GLN A 9 -11.33 10.49 17.23
C GLN A 9 -12.37 11.62 17.28
N SER A 10 -12.24 12.64 16.43
CA SER A 10 -13.16 13.79 16.39
C SER A 10 -14.17 13.76 15.24
N GLY A 11 -14.04 12.82 14.30
CA GLY A 11 -14.85 12.76 13.08
C GLY A 11 -15.05 11.35 12.51
N THR A 12 -15.52 11.30 11.26
CA THR A 12 -15.91 10.06 10.56
C THR A 12 -14.76 9.41 9.77
N VAL A 13 -13.55 9.96 9.83
CA VAL A 13 -12.40 9.46 9.05
C VAL A 13 -11.95 8.10 9.58
N ARG A 14 -11.68 7.15 8.68
CA ARG A 14 -11.17 5.82 8.99
C ARG A 14 -10.05 5.42 8.02
N LEU A 15 -9.20 4.49 8.42
CA LEU A 15 -8.21 3.86 7.55
C LEU A 15 -8.83 2.61 6.91
N GLY A 16 -8.88 2.56 5.58
CA GLY A 16 -9.37 1.39 4.84
C GLY A 16 -8.32 0.30 4.65
N GLY A 17 -7.04 0.68 4.55
CA GLY A 17 -5.92 -0.25 4.41
C GLY A 17 -4.71 0.36 3.72
N LEU A 18 -3.72 -0.48 3.46
CA LEU A 18 -2.47 -0.14 2.79
C LEU A 18 -2.47 -0.65 1.35
N ILE A 19 -1.97 0.17 0.43
CA ILE A 19 -1.67 -0.26 -0.94
C ILE A 19 -0.15 -0.26 -1.06
N CYS A 20 0.43 -1.43 -1.28
CA CYS A 20 1.86 -1.53 -1.53
C CYS A 20 2.13 -1.23 -3.01
N ASN A 21 2.89 -0.18 -3.30
CA ASN A 21 3.40 0.08 -4.65
C ASN A 21 4.84 -0.41 -4.70
N SER A 22 5.04 -1.59 -5.29
CA SER A 22 6.28 -2.33 -5.16
C SER A 22 7.48 -1.58 -5.72
N ARG A 23 8.61 -1.70 -5.02
CA ARG A 23 9.92 -1.25 -5.47
C ARG A 23 10.85 -2.40 -5.87
N LYS A 24 10.31 -3.63 -5.96
CA LYS A 24 11.08 -4.86 -6.18
C LYS A 24 12.14 -5.08 -5.10
N VAL A 25 11.77 -4.88 -3.84
CA VAL A 25 12.62 -5.20 -2.70
C VAL A 25 12.20 -6.56 -2.13
N ASP A 26 13.18 -7.32 -1.65
CA ASP A 26 12.94 -8.61 -1.02
C ASP A 26 12.04 -8.45 0.22
N ASN A 27 11.13 -9.41 0.41
CA ASN A 27 10.16 -9.47 1.51
C ASN A 27 9.24 -8.23 1.67
N GLU A 28 9.13 -7.38 0.65
CA GLU A 28 8.35 -6.13 0.70
C GLU A 28 6.86 -6.41 0.97
N LYS A 29 6.33 -7.49 0.40
CA LYS A 29 4.93 -7.87 0.57
C LYS A 29 4.65 -8.28 2.01
N GLU A 30 5.44 -9.21 2.53
CA GLU A 30 5.31 -9.75 3.89
C GLU A 30 5.52 -8.65 4.94
N MET A 31 6.46 -7.73 4.70
CA MET A 31 6.67 -6.58 5.59
C MET A 31 5.44 -5.69 5.64
N ILE A 32 4.84 -5.34 4.50
CA ILE A 32 3.66 -4.46 4.46
C ILE A 32 2.43 -5.14 5.06
N GLU A 33 2.28 -6.46 4.88
CA GLU A 33 1.24 -7.24 5.55
C GLU A 33 1.41 -7.19 7.08
N GLU A 34 2.63 -7.36 7.58
CA GLU A 34 2.92 -7.27 9.01
C GLU A 34 2.73 -5.85 9.55
N LEU A 35 3.16 -4.82 8.81
CA LEU A 35 2.91 -3.42 9.15
C LEU A 35 1.40 -3.14 9.26
N ALA A 36 0.63 -3.59 8.28
CA ALA A 36 -0.82 -3.44 8.27
C ALA A 36 -1.44 -4.07 9.52
N ARG A 37 -1.03 -5.30 9.84
CA ARG A 37 -1.48 -6.02 11.05
C ARG A 37 -1.17 -5.24 12.32
N GLN A 38 0.05 -4.71 12.46
CA GLN A 38 0.45 -3.96 13.66
C GLN A 38 -0.32 -2.65 13.85
N ILE A 39 -0.63 -1.93 12.77
CA ILE A 39 -1.44 -0.70 12.85
C ILE A 39 -2.95 -0.98 12.89
N GLY A 40 -3.35 -2.26 12.86
CA GLY A 40 -4.72 -2.73 13.00
C GLY A 40 -5.55 -2.67 11.72
N THR A 41 -4.92 -2.73 10.55
CA THR A 41 -5.57 -2.68 9.24
C THR A 41 -5.12 -3.85 8.35
N GLN A 42 -5.45 -3.80 7.06
CA GLN A 42 -5.04 -4.78 6.06
C GLN A 42 -4.26 -4.14 4.91
N MET A 43 -3.48 -4.96 4.20
CA MET A 43 -2.98 -4.58 2.88
C MET A 43 -4.07 -4.92 1.85
N ILE A 44 -4.70 -3.89 1.27
CA ILE A 44 -5.79 -4.05 0.29
C ILE A 44 -5.26 -4.68 -0.99
N TYR A 45 -4.07 -4.25 -1.43
CA TYR A 45 -3.49 -4.74 -2.67
C TYR A 45 -1.99 -4.52 -2.73
N PHE A 46 -1.32 -5.39 -3.47
CA PHE A 46 0.09 -5.27 -3.84
C PHE A 46 0.17 -4.98 -5.35
N VAL A 47 0.60 -3.77 -5.70
CA VAL A 47 0.75 -3.33 -7.08
C VAL A 47 2.19 -3.62 -7.52
N PRO A 48 2.42 -4.48 -8.53
CA PRO A 48 3.76 -4.80 -8.98
C PRO A 48 4.38 -3.62 -9.76
N ARG A 49 5.71 -3.64 -9.83
CA ARG A 49 6.49 -2.67 -10.58
C ARG A 49 6.57 -3.05 -12.05
N ASP A 50 5.88 -2.31 -12.90
CA ASP A 50 5.89 -2.50 -14.36
C ASP A 50 6.38 -1.24 -15.09
N ASN A 51 7.23 -1.44 -16.11
CA ASN A 51 7.72 -0.38 -16.99
C ASN A 51 6.62 0.24 -17.87
N MET A 52 5.48 -0.43 -18.02
CA MET A 52 4.30 0.08 -18.70
C MET A 52 3.78 1.37 -18.07
N VAL A 53 3.93 1.53 -16.75
CA VAL A 53 3.54 2.77 -16.04
C VAL A 53 4.29 3.96 -16.62
N GLN A 54 5.62 3.90 -16.73
CA GLN A 54 6.42 5.00 -17.28
C GLN A 54 6.08 5.26 -18.75
N ARG A 55 5.83 4.21 -19.55
CA ARG A 55 5.42 4.36 -20.97
C ARG A 55 4.09 5.11 -21.09
N ALA A 56 3.11 4.78 -20.27
CA ALA A 56 1.82 5.47 -20.23
C ALA A 56 1.96 6.92 -19.73
N GLU A 57 2.74 7.15 -18.67
CA GLU A 57 3.01 8.46 -18.09
C GLU A 57 3.67 9.43 -19.10
N ILE A 58 4.65 8.96 -19.90
CA ILE A 58 5.27 9.75 -20.97
C ILE A 58 4.24 10.23 -21.99
N ASN A 59 3.21 9.42 -22.25
CA ASN A 59 2.10 9.75 -23.13
C ASN A 59 0.96 10.51 -22.43
N ARG A 60 1.16 10.92 -21.17
CA ARG A 60 0.18 11.61 -20.32
C ARG A 60 -1.14 10.84 -20.17
N LYS A 61 -1.06 9.52 -20.18
CA LYS A 61 -2.21 8.61 -20.06
C LYS A 61 -2.05 7.71 -18.84
N THR A 62 -3.17 7.22 -18.33
CA THR A 62 -3.14 6.10 -17.38
C THR A 62 -2.82 4.81 -18.12
N VAL A 63 -2.32 3.78 -17.44
CA VAL A 63 -2.08 2.46 -18.07
C VAL A 63 -3.37 1.88 -18.65
N ILE A 64 -4.50 2.04 -17.95
CA ILE A 64 -5.82 1.58 -18.41
C ILE A 64 -6.20 2.22 -19.76
N GLU A 65 -5.89 3.51 -19.96
CA GLU A 65 -6.19 4.22 -21.20
C GLU A 65 -5.15 3.96 -22.30
N PHE A 66 -3.87 3.86 -21.93
CA PHE A 66 -2.77 3.69 -22.86
C PHE A 66 -2.72 2.28 -23.46
N ASP A 67 -2.80 1.26 -22.61
CA ASP A 67 -2.87 -0.15 -23.02
C ASP A 67 -3.84 -0.90 -22.09
N PRO A 68 -5.13 -0.96 -22.46
CA PRO A 68 -6.15 -1.62 -21.65
C PRO A 68 -5.93 -3.11 -21.42
N LYS A 69 -5.08 -3.77 -22.23
CA LYS A 69 -4.79 -5.21 -22.16
C LYS A 69 -3.48 -5.52 -21.41
N ALA A 70 -2.75 -4.50 -20.98
CA ALA A 70 -1.55 -4.70 -20.18
C ALA A 70 -1.90 -5.37 -18.84
N GLU A 71 -1.05 -6.29 -18.37
CA GLU A 71 -1.20 -6.94 -17.06
C GLU A 71 -1.32 -5.90 -15.93
N GLN A 72 -0.54 -4.82 -16.01
CA GLN A 72 -0.61 -3.70 -15.06
C GLN A 72 -1.99 -3.00 -15.07
N ALA A 73 -2.70 -2.95 -16.20
CA ALA A 73 -4.07 -2.42 -16.25
C ALA A 73 -5.03 -3.31 -15.42
N ASP A 74 -4.88 -4.63 -15.51
CA ASP A 74 -5.66 -5.57 -14.71
C ASP A 74 -5.34 -5.46 -13.22
N HIS A 75 -4.07 -5.23 -12.84
CA HIS A 75 -3.74 -4.92 -11.44
C HIS A 75 -4.50 -3.69 -10.91
N TYR A 76 -4.64 -2.63 -11.70
CA TYR A 76 -5.42 -1.46 -11.29
C TYR A 76 -6.93 -1.74 -11.20
N ARG A 77 -7.49 -2.57 -12.10
CA ARG A 77 -8.91 -2.99 -12.03
C ARG A 77 -9.18 -3.86 -10.79
N ASN A 78 -8.27 -4.77 -10.49
CA ASN A 78 -8.36 -5.62 -9.30
C ASN A 78 -8.21 -4.80 -8.02
N LEU A 79 -7.28 -3.84 -7.98
CA LEU A 79 -7.17 -2.88 -6.89
C LEU A 79 -8.47 -2.09 -6.71
N ALA A 80 -9.06 -1.56 -7.80
CA ALA A 80 -10.31 -0.83 -7.74
C ALA A 80 -11.46 -1.70 -7.18
N THR A 81 -11.55 -2.96 -7.62
CA THR A 81 -12.52 -3.93 -7.11
C THR A 81 -12.31 -4.24 -5.62
N ALA A 82 -11.06 -4.39 -5.19
CA ALA A 82 -10.71 -4.64 -3.80
C ALA A 82 -11.03 -3.43 -2.89
N ILE A 83 -10.88 -2.21 -3.40
CA ILE A 83 -11.28 -0.98 -2.68
C ILE A 83 -12.81 -0.88 -2.61
N ASP A 84 -13.52 -1.12 -3.72
CA ASP A 84 -14.98 -1.02 -3.79
C ASP A 84 -15.67 -2.05 -2.87
N GLY A 85 -15.11 -3.26 -2.81
CA GLY A 85 -15.55 -4.32 -1.91
C GLY A 85 -15.02 -4.23 -0.47
N ASN A 86 -14.25 -3.19 -0.12
CA ASN A 86 -13.66 -3.07 1.22
C ASN A 86 -14.71 -2.63 2.25
N ASP A 87 -14.87 -3.42 3.31
CA ASP A 87 -15.74 -3.15 4.46
C ASP A 87 -14.94 -2.85 5.76
N MET A 88 -13.63 -3.09 5.75
CA MET A 88 -12.77 -2.85 6.90
C MET A 88 -12.35 -1.38 6.95
N PHE A 89 -12.92 -0.65 7.92
CA PHE A 89 -12.61 0.75 8.18
C PHE A 89 -12.27 0.96 9.65
N VAL A 90 -10.99 1.16 9.96
CA VAL A 90 -10.48 1.14 11.33
C VAL A 90 -9.97 2.50 11.80
N ILE A 91 -9.90 2.69 13.11
CA ILE A 91 -9.07 3.74 13.71
C ILE A 91 -7.67 3.13 13.86
N PRO A 92 -6.66 3.59 13.10
CA PRO A 92 -5.34 2.96 13.14
C PRO A 92 -4.66 3.19 14.49
N LYS A 93 -3.80 2.24 14.87
CA LYS A 93 -2.90 2.36 16.03
C LYS A 93 -1.52 2.81 15.54
N PRO A 94 -1.09 4.05 15.81
CA PRO A 94 0.23 4.50 15.39
C PRO A 94 1.34 3.66 16.01
N LEU A 95 2.23 3.18 15.15
CA LEU A 95 3.45 2.51 15.55
C LEU A 95 4.49 3.54 16.03
N GLN A 96 5.28 3.19 17.04
CA GLN A 96 6.44 3.97 17.45
C GLN A 96 7.58 3.81 16.45
N ILE A 97 8.53 4.76 16.43
CA ILE A 97 9.62 4.77 15.43
C ILE A 97 10.50 3.54 15.61
N GLU A 98 10.82 3.18 16.84
CA GLU A 98 11.69 2.05 17.19
C GLU A 98 11.09 0.72 16.72
N ALA A 99 9.77 0.58 16.80
CA ALA A 99 9.07 -0.60 16.32
C ALA A 99 9.01 -0.66 14.78
N LEU A 100 8.94 0.50 14.11
CA LEU A 100 9.04 0.58 12.65
C LEU A 100 10.45 0.23 12.17
N GLU A 101 11.49 0.75 12.82
CA GLU A 101 12.89 0.44 12.51
C GLU A 101 13.16 -1.06 12.71
N LYS A 102 12.69 -1.63 13.81
CA LYS A 102 12.79 -3.08 14.04
C LYS A 102 12.10 -3.88 12.94
N LEU A 103 10.92 -3.46 12.49
CA LEU A 103 10.23 -4.12 11.38
C LEU A 103 11.05 -4.04 10.08
N LEU A 104 11.65 -2.89 9.77
CA LEU A 104 12.51 -2.74 8.58
C LEU A 104 13.76 -3.62 8.66
N MET A 105 14.37 -3.76 9.83
CA MET A 105 15.51 -4.66 10.06
C MET A 105 15.11 -6.14 9.93
N ASP A 106 14.00 -6.54 10.57
CA ASP A 106 13.52 -7.94 10.56
C ASP A 106 13.23 -8.46 9.14
N PHE A 107 12.83 -7.57 8.23
CA PHE A 107 12.52 -7.90 6.84
C PHE A 107 13.64 -7.55 5.84
N GLY A 108 14.82 -7.14 6.33
CA GLY A 108 16.04 -6.99 5.52
C GLY A 108 16.14 -5.70 4.70
N LEU A 109 15.37 -4.66 5.02
CA LEU A 109 15.36 -3.38 4.30
C LEU A 109 16.40 -2.38 4.82
N MET A 110 16.92 -2.59 6.03
CA MET A 110 18.09 -1.87 6.55
C MET A 110 19.24 -2.86 6.70
N GLU A 111 20.14 -2.91 5.71
CA GLU A 111 21.48 -3.42 5.99
C GLU A 111 22.11 -2.50 7.04
N ALA A 112 22.55 -3.07 8.17
CA ALA A 112 23.34 -2.34 9.13
C ALA A 112 24.61 -1.83 8.43
N VAL A 113 24.75 -0.51 8.32
CA VAL A 113 25.99 0.15 7.90
C VAL A 113 27.02 0.01 9.01
#